data_AF-A0A1H8LXV2-F1
#
_entry.id   AF-A0A1H8LXV2-F1
#
_cell.length_a   1.000
_cell.length_b   1.000
_cell.length_c   1.000
_cell.angle_alpha   90.00
_cell.angle_beta   90.00
_cell.angle_gamma   90.00
#
_symmetry.space_group_name_H-M   'P 1'
#
loop_
_entity.id
_entity.type
_entity.pdbx_description
1 polymer ?
#
loop_
_entity_poly.entity_id
_entity_poly.type
_entity_poly.pdbx_seq_one_letter_code
_entity_poly.pdbx_strand_id
1 'polypeptide(L)' 'MENRLEINELFYVPLDHCPFSKRFIKKTRQLEFTTLKEIVVLGWVKLQRLEGFDYDCLNELIRFLEDRNQLFLLVTP' A
#
# COMPACT_ATOMS: atom_id res chain seq x y z
N MET A 1 21.76 -3.06 -11.95
CA MET A 1 21.24 -2.33 -10.77
C MET A 1 19.74 -2.21 -10.95
N GLU A 2 18.96 -2.89 -10.12
CA GLU A 2 17.50 -2.64 -10.05
C GLU A 2 17.30 -1.22 -9.52
N ASN A 3 16.78 -0.32 -10.34
CA ASN A 3 16.27 0.96 -9.88
C ASN A 3 15.02 0.69 -9.01
N ARG A 4 15.24 0.47 -7.71
CA ARG A 4 14.16 0.48 -6.73
C ARG A 4 13.80 1.95 -6.50
N LEU A 5 12.68 2.39 -7.08
CA LEU A 5 12.11 3.70 -6.76
C LEU A 5 11.99 3.85 -5.25
N GLU A 6 12.38 5.00 -4.73
CA GLU A 6 12.24 5.28 -3.31
C GLU A 6 10.76 5.36 -2.95
N ILE A 7 10.38 4.97 -1.73
CA ILE A 7 8.96 4.94 -1.35
C ILE A 7 8.30 6.32 -1.46
N ASN A 8 9.06 7.39 -1.23
CA ASN A 8 8.61 8.77 -1.35
C ASN A 8 8.18 9.10 -2.79
N GLU A 9 8.82 8.49 -3.77
CA GLU A 9 8.48 8.62 -5.19
C GLU A 9 7.21 7.84 -5.53
N LEU A 10 6.92 6.76 -4.79
CA LEU A 10 5.75 5.90 -5.01
C LEU A 10 4.47 6.38 -4.30
N PHE A 11 4.58 7.31 -3.34
CA PHE A 11 3.43 7.82 -2.59
C PHE A 11 2.39 8.55 -3.43
N TYR A 12 2.83 9.25 -4.47
CA TYR A 12 1.96 10.10 -5.29
C TYR A 12 1.67 9.51 -6.66
N VAL A 13 2.33 8.41 -6.98
CA VAL A 13 2.18 7.71 -8.25
C VAL A 13 0.93 6.82 -8.19
N PRO A 14 0.13 6.73 -9.27
CA PRO A 14 -0.99 5.80 -9.33
C PRO A 14 -0.57 4.37 -9.01
N LEU A 15 -1.38 3.64 -8.24
CA LEU A 15 -1.09 2.26 -7.82
C LEU A 15 -0.81 1.30 -8.99
N ASP A 16 -1.34 1.59 -10.18
CA ASP A 16 -1.07 0.83 -11.42
C ASP A 16 0.38 0.87 -11.88
N HIS A 17 1.14 1.88 -11.45
CA HIS A 17 2.57 2.03 -11.73
C HIS A 17 3.44 1.60 -10.56
N CYS A 18 2.83 1.21 -9.43
CA CYS A 18 3.53 0.61 -8.30
C CYS A 18 3.73 -0.90 -8.53
N PRO A 19 4.75 -1.51 -7.92
CA PRO A 19 5.03 -2.93 -8.09
C PRO A 19 4.13 -3.81 -7.21
N PHE A 20 2.81 -3.58 -7.31
CA PHE A 20 1.77 -4.38 -6.67
C PHE A 20 1.16 -5.37 -7.66
N SER A 21 0.54 -6.42 -7.12
CA SER A 21 -0.19 -7.39 -7.90
C SER A 21 -1.45 -6.77 -8.52
N LYS A 22 -1.88 -7.30 -9.67
CA LYS A 22 -3.15 -6.93 -10.30
C LYS A 22 -4.35 -7.09 -9.36
N ARG A 23 -4.26 -8.06 -8.43
CA ARG A 23 -5.29 -8.28 -7.42
C ARG A 23 -5.34 -7.13 -6.43
N PHE A 24 -4.18 -6.74 -5.88
CA PHE A 24 -4.08 -5.61 -4.95
C PHE A 24 -4.59 -4.33 -5.60
N ILE A 25 -4.15 -4.02 -6.82
CA ILE A 25 -4.59 -2.84 -7.58
C ILE A 25 -6.11 -2.87 -7.79
N LYS A 26 -6.68 -4.01 -8.19
CA LYS A 26 -8.14 -4.14 -8.37
C LYS A 26 -8.90 -3.89 -7.07
N LYS A 27 -8.44 -4.47 -5.95
CA LYS A 27 -9.07 -4.35 -4.63
C LYS A 27 -9.00 -2.93 -4.09
N THR A 28 -7.83 -2.32 -4.17
CA THR A 28 -7.61 -0.94 -3.72
C THR A 28 -8.45 0.06 -4.53
N ARG A 29 -8.58 -0.13 -5.84
CA ARG A 29 -9.49 0.68 -6.68
C ARG A 29 -10.96 0.52 -6.31
N GLN A 30 -11.40 -0.68 -5.91
CA GLN A 30 -12.78 -0.89 -5.42
C GLN A 30 -13.08 -0.12 -4.12
N LEU A 31 -12.02 0.23 -3.38
CA LEU A 31 -12.06 1.04 -2.16
C LEU A 31 -11.67 2.51 -2.43
N GLU A 32 -11.67 2.92 -3.70
CA GLU A 32 -11.36 4.28 -4.16
C GLU A 32 -9.94 4.76 -3.84
N PHE A 33 -9.02 3.85 -3.48
CA PHE A 33 -7.60 4.18 -3.38
C PHE A 33 -6.96 4.23 -4.76
N THR A 34 -6.27 5.33 -5.02
CA THR A 34 -5.54 5.62 -6.25
C THR A 34 -4.04 5.67 -6.04
N THR A 35 -3.58 5.97 -4.81
CA THR A 35 -2.16 6.11 -4.48
C THR A 35 -1.77 5.35 -3.21
N LEU A 36 -0.47 5.05 -3.06
CA LEU A 36 0.04 4.42 -1.83
C LEU A 36 -0.13 5.33 -0.61
N LYS A 37 -0.03 6.66 -0.77
CA LYS A 37 -0.21 7.64 0.31
C LYS A 37 -1.56 7.50 1.01
N GLU A 38 -2.63 7.39 0.23
CA GLU A 38 -4.00 7.27 0.78
C GLU A 38 -4.15 6.04 1.66
N ILE A 39 -3.50 4.93 1.29
CA ILE A 39 -3.50 3.68 2.05
C ILE A 39 -2.68 3.82 3.33
N VAL A 40 -1.44 4.31 3.25
CA VAL A 40 -0.56 4.37 4.44
C VAL A 40 -1.01 5.40 5.46
N VAL A 41 -1.65 6.50 5.04
CA VAL A 41 -2.19 7.55 5.92
C VAL A 41 -3.36 7.05 6.77
N LEU A 42 -4.09 6.03 6.33
CA LEU A 42 -5.14 5.42 7.14
C LEU A 42 -4.58 4.67 8.35
N GLY A 43 -3.38 4.12 8.21
CA GLY A 43 -2.75 3.29 9.23
C GLY A 43 -3.41 1.91 9.37
N TRP A 44 -2.71 1.02 10.08
CA TRP A 44 -3.06 -0.38 10.24
C TRP A 44 -4.48 -0.60 10.80
N VAL A 45 -4.84 0.14 11.84
CA VAL A 45 -6.10 -0.03 12.57
C VAL A 45 -7.31 0.23 11.67
N LYS A 46 -7.25 1.26 10.82
CA LYS A 46 -8.35 1.59 9.91
C LYS A 46 -8.40 0.63 8.74
N LEU A 47 -7.24 0.25 8.18
CA LEU A 47 -7.17 -0.74 7.09
C LEU A 47 -7.79 -2.08 7.49
N GLN A 48 -7.55 -2.56 8.70
CA GLN A 48 -8.16 -3.81 9.20
C GLN A 48 -9.68 -3.75 9.37
N ARG A 49 -10.26 -2.55 9.48
CA ARG A 49 -11.70 -2.33 9.66
C ARG A 49 -12.41 -2.03 8.33
N LEU A 50 -11.67 -1.80 7.25
CA LEU A 50 -12.24 -1.52 5.95
C LEU A 50 -12.81 -2.80 5.33
N GLU A 51 -14.13 -2.83 5.18
CA GLU A 51 -14.80 -3.89 4.45
C GLU A 51 -14.27 -3.96 3.01
N GLY A 52 -13.75 -5.13 2.62
CA GLY A 52 -13.16 -5.34 1.29
C GLY A 52 -11.63 -5.24 1.24
N PHE A 53 -10.98 -4.70 2.27
CA PHE A 53 -9.52 -4.75 2.43
C PHE A 53 -9.11 -6.03 3.16
N ASP A 54 -8.91 -7.10 2.38
CA ASP A 54 -8.67 -8.44 2.92
C ASP A 54 -7.23 -8.65 3.44
N TYR A 55 -7.03 -9.76 4.15
CA TYR A 55 -5.73 -10.11 4.75
C TYR A 55 -4.61 -10.31 3.71
N ASP A 56 -4.97 -10.73 2.49
CA ASP A 56 -3.99 -10.87 1.41
C ASP A 56 -3.50 -9.51 0.92
N CYS A 57 -4.40 -8.53 0.77
CA CYS A 57 -4.02 -7.15 0.45
C CYS A 57 -3.14 -6.56 1.56
N LEU A 58 -3.49 -6.81 2.82
CA LEU A 58 -2.71 -6.35 3.96
C LEU A 58 -1.31 -6.95 4.00
N ASN A 59 -1.18 -8.26 3.79
CA ASN A 59 0.11 -8.93 3.72
C ASN A 59 0.98 -8.43 2.56
N GLU A 60 0.39 -8.20 1.40
CA GLU A 60 1.12 -7.65 0.25
C GLU A 60 1.66 -6.25 0.55
N LEU A 61 0.84 -5.39 1.18
CA LEU A 61 1.26 -4.06 1.63
C LEU A 61 2.39 -4.13 2.67
N ILE A 62 2.26 -5.00 3.69
CA ILE A 62 3.30 -5.19 4.71
C ILE A 62 4.62 -5.57 4.05
N ARG A 63 4.63 -6.61 3.21
CA ARG A 63 5.84 -7.10 2.54
C ARG A 63 6.48 -6.00 1.70
N PHE A 64 5.66 -5.27 0.93
CA PHE A 64 6.14 -4.17 0.11
C PHE A 64 6.84 -3.07 0.93
N LEU A 65 6.30 -2.75 2.11
CA LEU A 65 6.87 -1.74 3.02
C LEU A 65 8.07 -2.28 3.81
N GLU A 66 8.03 -3.53 4.25
CA GLU A 66 9.09 -4.22 4.99
C GLU A 66 10.35 -4.36 4.13
N ASP A 67 10.20 -4.76 2.86
CA ASP A 67 11.30 -4.83 1.87
C ASP A 67 12.01 -3.49 1.64
N ARG A 68 11.42 -2.39 2.13
CA ARG A 68 11.93 -1.01 2.02
C ARG A 68 12.28 -0.39 3.37
N ASN A 69 12.15 -1.11 4.49
CA ASN A 69 12.28 -0.59 5.87
C ASN A 69 11.30 0.54 6.21
N GLN A 70 10.08 0.48 5.68
CA GLN A 70 9.06 1.54 5.79
C GLN A 70 7.78 1.09 6.50
N LEU A 71 7.83 -0.03 7.22
CA LEU A 71 6.66 -0.56 7.93
C LEU A 71 6.11 0.42 8.98
N PHE A 72 6.97 1.30 9.53
CA PHE A 72 6.58 2.33 10.50
C PHE A 72 5.50 3.30 9.99
N LEU A 73 5.33 3.42 8.66
CA LEU A 73 4.29 4.26 8.05
C LEU A 73 2.87 3.81 8.41
N LEU A 74 2.66 2.51 8.67
CA LEU A 74 1.34 1.96 9.06
C LEU A 74 1.03 2.12 10.54
N VAL A 75 2.00 2.57 11.35
CA VAL A 75 1.88 2.74 12.81
C VAL A 75 1.45 4.17 13.16
N THR A 76 0.90 4.92 12.20
CA THR A 76 0.44 6.29 12.42
C THR A 76 -0.60 6.35 13.56
N PRO A 77 -0.45 7.27 14.55
CA PRO A 77 -1.34 7.38 15.70
C PRO A 77 -2.81 7.68 15.35
#